data_AF-A0A2K6KBL9-F1
#
_entry.id   AF-A0A2K6KBL9-F1
#
_cell.length_a   1.000
_cell.length_b   1.000
_cell.length_c   1.000
_cell.angle_alpha   90.00
_cell.angle_beta   90.00
_cell.angle_gamma   90.00
#
_symmetry.space_group_name_H-M   'P 1'
#
loop_
_entity.id
_entity.type
_entity.pdbx_description
1 polymer ?
#
loop_
_entity_poly.entity_id
_entity_poly.type
_entity_poly.pdbx_seq_one_letter_code
_entity_poly.pdbx_strand_id
1 'polypeptide(L)'
;MDPRKVNELRAFVKMCKQDPSVLHTEEMRFLREWVESMGGKVPPATQKAKSEENTKEEKPDSKKVEEDLKADEPSSEESDLEIDKEGVIEPDTDSPQEMGDENAEITEEMMDQANDKKVAAIEALNDGELQKAIDLFTDAIKLNPRLAILYAKRASVFIKLQKPNAAIRDCDRAIEINPDSAQPYKWRGKAHRLLGHWEEAAHDLALWSQF
;
A
#
# COMPACT_ATOMS: atom_id res chain seq x y z
N MET A 1 0.41 22.52 -4.17
CA MET A 1 -0.21 21.23 -4.55
C MET A 1 0.89 20.30 -5.00
N ASP A 2 0.78 19.00 -4.71
CA ASP A 2 1.71 17.97 -5.15
C ASP A 2 1.57 17.76 -6.69
N PRO A 3 2.65 17.82 -7.49
CA PRO A 3 2.61 17.56 -8.93
C PRO A 3 2.05 16.19 -9.31
N ARG A 4 2.24 15.15 -8.48
CA ARG A 4 1.72 13.79 -8.73
C ARG A 4 0.20 13.79 -8.69
N LYS A 5 -0.35 14.30 -7.58
CA LYS A 5 -1.81 14.45 -7.35
C LYS A 5 -2.50 15.33 -8.39
N VAL A 6 -1.79 16.33 -8.94
CA VAL A 6 -2.30 17.14 -10.07
C VAL A 6 -2.38 16.33 -11.37
N ASN A 7 -1.45 15.39 -11.61
CA ASN A 7 -1.48 14.53 -12.79
C ASN A 7 -2.49 13.38 -12.64
N GLU A 8 -2.62 12.78 -11.45
CA GLU A 8 -3.70 11.84 -11.10
C GLU A 8 -5.08 12.46 -11.36
N LEU A 9 -5.33 13.67 -10.85
CA LEU A 9 -6.57 14.41 -11.08
C LEU A 9 -6.81 14.71 -12.58
N ARG A 10 -5.77 15.00 -13.35
CA ARG A 10 -5.88 15.19 -14.81
C ARG A 10 -6.27 13.89 -15.53
N ALA A 11 -5.70 12.75 -15.13
CA ALA A 11 -6.05 11.44 -15.68
C ALA A 11 -7.51 11.08 -15.35
N PHE A 12 -7.94 11.28 -14.09
CA PHE A 12 -9.32 11.09 -13.67
C PHE A 12 -10.31 11.98 -14.43
N VAL A 13 -9.99 13.26 -14.64
CA VAL A 13 -10.81 14.18 -15.46
C VAL A 13 -10.83 13.80 -16.95
N LYS A 14 -9.78 13.15 -17.47
CA LYS A 14 -9.79 12.56 -18.82
C LYS A 14 -10.76 11.36 -18.87
N MET A 15 -10.67 10.44 -17.91
CA MET A 15 -11.56 9.29 -17.79
C MET A 15 -13.03 9.70 -17.72
N CYS A 16 -13.39 10.66 -16.85
CA CYS A 16 -14.77 11.14 -16.71
C CYS A 16 -15.34 11.84 -17.97
N LYS A 17 -14.48 12.24 -18.92
CA LYS A 17 -14.88 12.75 -20.25
C LYS A 17 -15.04 11.64 -21.30
N GLN A 18 -14.38 10.51 -21.10
CA GLN A 18 -14.46 9.33 -21.98
C GLN A 18 -15.65 8.44 -21.59
N ASP A 19 -15.89 8.27 -20.29
CA ASP A 19 -17.11 7.66 -19.75
C ASP A 19 -17.68 8.49 -18.58
N PRO A 20 -18.77 9.25 -18.81
CA PRO A 20 -19.48 9.94 -17.74
C PRO A 20 -20.19 9.02 -16.75
N SER A 21 -20.37 7.72 -17.04
CA SER A 21 -21.05 6.77 -16.14
C SER A 21 -20.29 6.56 -14.82
N VAL A 22 -18.95 6.69 -14.85
CA VAL A 22 -18.08 6.65 -13.67
C VAL A 22 -18.48 7.70 -12.63
N LEU A 23 -18.97 8.87 -13.06
CA LEU A 23 -19.44 9.91 -12.15
C LEU A 23 -20.72 9.53 -11.40
N HIS A 24 -21.42 8.46 -11.76
CA HIS A 24 -22.68 8.02 -11.13
C HIS A 24 -22.53 6.87 -10.13
N THR A 25 -21.32 6.34 -9.91
CA THR A 25 -21.06 5.30 -8.90
C THR A 25 -21.35 5.80 -7.47
N GLU A 26 -21.50 4.88 -6.52
CA GLU A 26 -21.69 5.23 -5.11
C GLU A 26 -20.47 5.97 -4.52
N GLU A 27 -19.27 5.51 -4.86
CA GLU A 27 -17.99 6.10 -4.42
C GLU A 27 -17.84 7.56 -4.89
N MET A 28 -18.29 7.88 -6.10
CA MET A 28 -18.20 9.23 -6.68
C MET A 28 -19.34 10.17 -6.26
N ARG A 29 -20.18 9.77 -5.28
CA ARG A 29 -21.31 10.57 -4.79
C ARG A 29 -20.90 11.95 -4.28
N PHE A 30 -19.87 12.02 -3.43
CA PHE A 30 -19.36 13.28 -2.87
C PHE A 30 -18.93 14.27 -3.96
N LEU A 31 -18.40 13.76 -5.08
CA LEU A 31 -17.94 14.58 -6.19
C LEU A 31 -19.11 15.16 -7.00
N ARG A 32 -20.21 14.40 -7.18
CA ARG A 32 -21.45 14.93 -7.77
C ARG A 32 -22.02 16.06 -6.91
N GLU A 33 -22.20 15.81 -5.62
CA GLU A 33 -22.73 16.77 -4.65
C GLU A 33 -21.87 18.05 -4.61
N TRP A 34 -20.54 17.92 -4.66
CA TRP A 34 -19.64 19.07 -4.75
C TRP A 34 -19.78 19.84 -6.08
N VAL A 35 -19.81 19.16 -7.22
CA VAL A 35 -19.99 19.81 -8.54
C VAL A 35 -21.33 20.55 -8.62
N GLU A 36 -22.40 19.96 -8.11
CA GLU A 36 -23.74 20.59 -8.08
C GLU A 36 -23.78 21.78 -7.11
N SER A 37 -23.10 21.70 -5.96
CA SER A 37 -22.97 22.82 -5.00
C SER A 37 -22.26 24.04 -5.62
N MET A 38 -21.37 23.81 -6.58
CA MET A 38 -20.65 24.83 -7.35
C MET A 38 -21.45 25.33 -8.59
N GLY A 39 -22.71 24.92 -8.75
CA GLY A 39 -23.55 25.26 -9.90
C GLY A 39 -23.19 24.52 -11.20
N GLY A 40 -22.31 23.52 -11.12
CA GLY A 40 -21.97 22.63 -12.22
C GLY A 40 -23.10 21.66 -12.57
N LYS A 41 -23.01 21.04 -13.75
CA LYS A 41 -23.96 20.03 -14.21
C LYS A 41 -23.21 18.73 -14.53
N VAL A 42 -23.58 17.65 -13.85
CA VAL A 42 -23.07 16.30 -14.15
C VAL A 42 -23.78 15.76 -15.39
N PRO A 43 -23.07 15.24 -16.41
CA PRO A 43 -23.71 14.61 -17.57
C PRO A 43 -24.51 13.35 -17.16
N PRO A 44 -25.64 13.02 -17.81
CA PRO A 44 -26.37 11.80 -17.51
C PRO A 44 -25.56 10.55 -17.86
N ALA A 45 -25.74 9.46 -17.10
CA ALA A 45 -25.10 8.18 -17.38
C ALA A 45 -25.55 7.63 -18.74
N THR A 46 -24.61 7.52 -19.69
CA THR A 46 -24.88 7.01 -21.04
C THR A 46 -25.05 5.50 -21.04
N GLN A 47 -26.29 5.02 -20.99
CA GLN A 47 -26.61 3.60 -21.15
C GLN A 47 -26.23 3.10 -22.56
N LYS A 48 -25.13 2.35 -22.67
CA LYS A 48 -24.84 1.53 -23.86
C LYS A 48 -25.48 0.16 -23.72
N ALA A 49 -26.65 0.00 -24.31
CA ALA A 49 -27.31 -1.29 -24.54
C ALA A 49 -27.45 -1.60 -26.04
N LYS A 50 -27.77 -2.85 -26.38
CA LYS A 50 -27.58 -3.45 -27.71
C LYS A 50 -28.63 -3.07 -28.78
N SER A 51 -28.26 -3.43 -30.02
CA SER A 51 -29.10 -3.91 -31.15
C SER A 51 -30.05 -2.97 -31.90
N GLU A 52 -29.61 -2.65 -33.13
CA GLU A 52 -30.28 -2.94 -34.43
C GLU A 52 -31.42 -2.07 -35.03
N GLU A 53 -31.35 -2.05 -36.37
CA GLU A 53 -32.31 -1.70 -37.44
C GLU A 53 -32.60 -0.24 -37.91
N ASN A 54 -32.50 -0.10 -39.24
CA ASN A 54 -33.14 0.82 -40.21
C ASN A 54 -33.50 2.29 -39.82
N THR A 55 -33.24 3.29 -40.66
CA THR A 55 -33.68 3.35 -42.07
C THR A 55 -32.84 4.30 -42.95
N LYS A 56 -32.91 4.07 -44.27
CA LYS A 56 -32.60 4.95 -45.43
C LYS A 56 -33.18 6.38 -45.33
N GLU A 57 -32.85 7.37 -46.15
CA GLU A 57 -31.91 7.53 -47.30
C GLU A 57 -31.17 8.91 -47.07
N GLU A 58 -30.56 9.72 -47.94
CA GLU A 58 -30.33 9.82 -49.41
C GLU A 58 -28.96 10.55 -49.66
N LYS A 59 -28.75 11.17 -50.84
CA LYS A 59 -27.53 11.90 -51.31
C LYS A 59 -27.85 12.67 -52.62
N PRO A 60 -26.93 13.36 -53.33
CA PRO A 60 -25.53 13.75 -53.06
C PRO A 60 -25.39 15.31 -53.12
N ASP A 61 -24.30 16.01 -53.48
CA ASP A 61 -22.84 15.76 -53.67
C ASP A 61 -22.08 17.04 -53.26
N SER A 62 -20.79 16.93 -52.90
CA SER A 62 -19.73 17.79 -53.45
C SER A 62 -18.33 17.29 -53.08
N LYS A 63 -17.73 16.52 -54.01
CA LYS A 63 -16.28 16.48 -54.36
C LYS A 63 -15.20 16.58 -53.26
N LYS A 64 -14.45 15.47 -53.13
CA LYS A 64 -12.98 15.34 -53.02
C LYS A 64 -12.19 16.27 -52.06
N VAL A 65 -11.53 15.66 -51.08
CA VAL A 65 -10.11 15.24 -51.26
C VAL A 65 -9.98 13.78 -50.82
N GLU A 66 -9.16 13.01 -51.53
CA GLU A 66 -8.70 11.68 -51.12
C GLU A 66 -7.23 11.82 -50.73
N GLU A 67 -6.82 11.40 -49.53
CA GLU A 67 -5.44 10.98 -49.29
C GLU A 67 -5.43 9.88 -48.23
N ASP A 68 -4.83 8.74 -48.56
CA ASP A 68 -4.91 7.49 -47.81
C ASP A 68 -3.64 7.27 -47.00
N LEU A 69 -3.74 7.46 -45.68
CA LEU A 69 -2.71 7.06 -44.72
C LEU A 69 -3.35 6.32 -43.55
N LYS A 70 -3.73 5.07 -43.81
CA LYS A 70 -3.65 4.02 -42.78
C LYS A 70 -2.18 3.85 -42.38
N ALA A 71 -1.77 4.57 -41.34
CA ALA A 71 -0.75 4.08 -40.44
C ALA A 71 -1.48 3.32 -39.33
N ASP A 72 -1.20 2.03 -39.17
CA ASP A 72 -1.65 1.29 -37.99
C ASP A 72 -1.05 1.97 -36.76
N GLU A 73 -1.89 2.48 -35.85
CA GLU A 73 -1.41 2.63 -34.48
C GLU A 73 -1.05 1.21 -34.02
N PRO A 74 0.19 0.96 -33.55
CA PRO A 74 0.41 -0.22 -32.75
C PRO A 74 -0.50 -0.06 -31.55
N SER A 75 -1.56 -0.86 -31.49
CA SER A 75 -2.23 -1.14 -30.22
C SER A 75 -1.10 -1.49 -29.28
N SER A 76 -0.97 -0.73 -28.19
CA SER A 76 -0.05 -1.11 -27.13
C SER A 76 -0.47 -2.52 -26.74
N GLU A 77 0.38 -3.49 -27.06
CA GLU A 77 0.46 -4.70 -26.24
C GLU A 77 0.97 -4.17 -24.90
N GLU A 78 0.02 -3.67 -24.09
CA GLU A 78 0.16 -3.61 -22.65
C GLU A 78 0.51 -5.04 -22.27
N SER A 79 1.81 -5.32 -22.22
CA SER A 79 2.33 -6.63 -21.90
C SER A 79 1.70 -6.97 -20.56
N ASP A 80 0.87 -8.00 -20.54
CA ASP A 80 0.19 -8.44 -19.32
C ASP A 80 1.29 -9.02 -18.43
N LEU A 81 1.95 -8.11 -17.70
CA LEU A 81 3.08 -8.39 -16.87
C LEU A 81 2.53 -9.17 -15.69
N GLU A 82 2.50 -10.50 -15.85
CA GLU A 82 2.22 -11.44 -14.79
C GLU A 82 3.18 -11.12 -13.63
N ILE A 83 2.71 -10.30 -12.69
CA ILE A 83 3.51 -9.85 -11.56
C ILE A 83 3.85 -11.08 -10.77
N ASP A 84 5.14 -11.43 -10.76
CA ASP A 84 5.63 -12.67 -10.17
C ASP A 84 5.16 -12.79 -8.72
N LYS A 85 4.36 -13.83 -8.46
CA LYS A 85 3.80 -14.13 -7.14
C LYS A 85 4.64 -15.16 -6.38
N GLU A 86 5.80 -15.56 -6.91
CA GLU A 86 6.71 -16.46 -6.21
C GLU A 86 7.16 -15.85 -4.88
N GLY A 87 6.88 -16.57 -3.78
CA GLY A 87 7.16 -16.11 -2.42
C GLY A 87 6.12 -15.17 -1.81
N VAL A 88 4.99 -14.91 -2.48
CA VAL A 88 3.79 -14.36 -1.82
C VAL A 88 3.15 -15.45 -0.95
N ILE A 89 2.74 -15.08 0.26
CA ILE A 89 2.14 -15.97 1.26
C ILE A 89 0.81 -15.40 1.77
N GLU A 90 -0.01 -16.26 2.39
CA GLU A 90 -1.23 -15.81 3.06
C GLU A 90 -0.92 -14.94 4.29
N PRO A 91 -1.76 -13.95 4.62
CA PRO A 91 -1.61 -13.11 5.81
C PRO A 91 -1.76 -13.93 7.11
N ASP A 92 -0.90 -13.68 8.11
CA ASP A 92 -1.09 -14.26 9.44
C ASP A 92 -2.35 -13.74 10.11
N THR A 93 -3.17 -14.68 10.59
CA THR A 93 -4.46 -14.47 11.25
C THR A 93 -4.38 -14.63 12.77
N ASP A 94 -3.17 -14.69 13.33
CA ASP A 94 -2.93 -14.70 14.77
C ASP A 94 -3.51 -13.45 15.46
N SER A 95 -3.88 -13.60 16.74
CA SER A 95 -4.19 -12.48 17.63
C SER A 95 -3.03 -11.47 17.65
N PRO A 96 -3.31 -10.15 17.65
CA PRO A 96 -2.27 -9.12 17.74
C PRO A 96 -1.35 -9.34 18.95
N GLN A 97 -0.03 -9.23 18.71
CA GLN A 97 0.98 -9.42 19.74
C GLN A 97 0.97 -8.29 20.79
N GLU A 98 1.43 -8.58 22.00
CA GLU A 98 1.48 -7.56 23.07
C GLU A 98 2.52 -6.45 22.77
N MET A 99 2.13 -5.20 23.00
CA MET A 99 2.92 -4.00 22.64
C MET A 99 3.42 -3.19 23.86
N GLY A 100 3.10 -3.62 25.09
CA GLY A 100 3.35 -2.85 26.33
C GLY A 100 2.36 -1.69 26.54
N ASP A 101 2.51 -0.94 27.63
CA ASP A 101 1.76 0.30 27.89
C ASP A 101 2.65 1.52 27.66
N GLU A 102 2.32 2.31 26.65
CA GLU A 102 3.05 3.53 26.27
C GLU A 102 3.16 4.55 27.40
N ASN A 103 2.22 4.53 28.35
CA ASN A 103 2.09 5.47 29.46
C ASN A 103 2.85 5.03 30.72
N ALA A 104 3.40 3.81 30.73
CA ALA A 104 4.13 3.28 31.88
C ALA A 104 5.26 4.23 32.34
N GLU A 105 5.44 4.31 33.65
CA GLU A 105 6.63 4.93 34.25
C GLU A 105 7.80 3.93 34.11
N ILE A 106 8.87 4.36 33.44
CA ILE A 106 10.01 3.50 33.11
C ILE A 106 11.14 3.86 34.08
N THR A 107 11.42 2.98 35.04
CA THR A 107 12.52 3.15 36.00
C THR A 107 13.86 2.74 35.40
N GLU A 108 14.97 3.13 36.04
CA GLU A 108 16.33 2.71 35.67
C GLU A 108 16.45 1.17 35.71
N GLU A 109 15.93 0.52 36.75
CA GLU A 109 15.86 -0.94 36.87
C GLU A 109 15.07 -1.59 35.71
N MET A 110 13.94 -1.00 35.29
CA MET A 110 13.18 -1.49 34.14
C MET A 110 13.94 -1.34 32.81
N MET A 111 14.77 -0.29 32.66
CA MET A 111 15.61 -0.13 31.47
C MET A 111 16.73 -1.17 31.42
N ASP A 112 17.37 -1.48 32.54
CA ASP A 112 18.38 -2.53 32.64
C ASP A 112 17.77 -3.91 32.39
N GLN A 113 16.64 -4.25 33.04
CA GLN A 113 15.93 -5.50 32.79
C GLN A 113 15.47 -5.62 31.31
N ALA A 114 15.00 -4.54 30.68
CA ALA A 114 14.66 -4.53 29.26
C ALA A 114 15.91 -4.73 28.36
N ASN A 115 17.05 -4.18 28.75
CA ASN A 115 18.32 -4.36 28.06
C ASN A 115 18.79 -5.82 28.11
N ASP A 116 18.73 -6.45 29.28
CA ASP A 116 19.14 -7.85 29.47
C ASP A 116 18.23 -8.82 28.73
N LYS A 117 16.90 -8.61 28.81
CA LYS A 117 15.90 -9.36 28.02
C LYS A 117 16.17 -9.23 26.52
N LYS A 118 16.52 -8.03 26.03
CA LYS A 118 16.91 -7.77 24.63
C LYS A 118 18.21 -8.50 24.25
N VAL A 119 19.21 -8.60 25.12
CA VAL A 119 20.44 -9.37 24.85
C VAL A 119 20.10 -10.85 24.71
N ALA A 120 19.39 -11.43 25.70
CA ALA A 120 18.97 -12.83 25.66
C ALA A 120 18.07 -13.16 24.44
N ALA A 121 17.23 -12.21 24.01
CA ALA A 121 16.42 -12.35 22.80
C ALA A 121 17.25 -12.37 21.51
N ILE A 122 18.37 -11.63 21.46
CA ILE A 122 19.32 -11.64 20.34
C ILE A 122 20.12 -12.94 20.33
N GLU A 123 20.50 -13.48 21.50
CA GLU A 123 21.16 -14.78 21.62
C GLU A 123 20.24 -15.91 21.13
N ALA A 124 19.01 -16.00 21.64
CA ALA A 124 18.00 -16.93 21.15
C ALA A 124 17.72 -16.80 19.64
N LEU A 125 17.78 -15.60 19.08
CA LEU A 125 17.61 -15.34 17.64
C LEU A 125 18.80 -15.81 16.78
N ASN A 126 20.00 -15.87 17.36
CA ASN A 126 21.20 -16.42 16.73
C ASN A 126 21.21 -17.95 16.78
N ASP A 127 20.80 -18.53 17.92
CA ASP A 127 20.67 -19.98 18.12
C ASP A 127 19.48 -20.59 17.35
N GLY A 128 18.58 -19.75 16.83
CA GLY A 128 17.43 -20.15 16.01
C GLY A 128 16.15 -20.45 16.81
N GLU A 129 16.13 -20.16 18.11
CA GLU A 129 14.98 -20.34 19.00
C GLU A 129 13.95 -19.21 18.81
N LEU A 130 13.36 -19.12 17.61
CA LEU A 130 12.58 -17.94 17.17
C LEU A 130 11.41 -17.58 18.08
N GLN A 131 10.68 -18.55 18.64
CA GLN A 131 9.58 -18.25 19.57
C GLN A 131 10.09 -17.64 20.88
N LYS A 132 11.12 -18.26 21.49
CA LYS A 132 11.79 -17.75 22.70
C LYS A 132 12.35 -16.34 22.50
N ALA A 133 12.86 -16.03 21.30
CA ALA A 133 13.28 -14.68 20.95
C ALA A 133 12.10 -13.69 20.92
N ILE A 134 10.94 -14.07 20.37
CA ILE A 134 9.72 -13.26 20.42
C ILE A 134 9.24 -13.06 21.87
N ASP A 135 9.25 -14.10 22.69
CA ASP A 135 8.83 -14.03 24.09
C ASP A 135 9.73 -13.08 24.88
N LEU A 136 11.06 -13.19 24.73
CA LEU A 136 12.04 -12.32 25.38
C LEU A 136 12.01 -10.87 24.87
N PHE A 137 11.78 -10.63 23.58
CA PHE A 137 11.52 -9.26 23.08
C PHE A 137 10.19 -8.71 23.62
N THR A 138 9.18 -9.56 23.83
CA THR A 138 7.88 -9.15 24.37
C THR A 138 7.99 -8.76 25.84
N ASP A 139 8.76 -9.50 26.64
CA ASP A 139 9.15 -9.11 28.00
C ASP A 139 9.90 -7.77 28.01
N ALA A 140 10.89 -7.59 27.13
CA ALA A 140 11.63 -6.34 27.00
C ALA A 140 10.71 -5.14 26.64
N ILE A 141 9.72 -5.37 25.77
CA ILE A 141 8.74 -4.37 25.35
C ILE A 141 7.78 -4.00 26.50
N LYS A 142 7.39 -4.96 27.35
CA LYS A 142 6.59 -4.68 28.55
C LYS A 142 7.34 -3.81 29.57
N LEU A 143 8.66 -3.99 29.66
CA LEU A 143 9.55 -3.22 30.53
C LEU A 143 9.91 -1.84 29.95
N ASN A 144 10.08 -1.72 28.62
CA ASN A 144 10.34 -0.45 27.95
C ASN A 144 9.64 -0.35 26.56
N PRO A 145 8.36 0.05 26.53
CA PRO A 145 7.59 0.20 25.29
C PRO A 145 7.90 1.49 24.50
N ARG A 146 8.94 2.24 24.90
CA ARG A 146 9.42 3.44 24.20
C ARG A 146 10.75 3.20 23.48
N LEU A 147 11.19 1.94 23.37
CA LEU A 147 12.47 1.57 22.77
C LEU A 147 12.29 0.92 21.39
N ALA A 148 12.24 1.74 20.34
CA ALA A 148 11.95 1.33 18.94
C ALA A 148 12.73 0.09 18.44
N ILE A 149 13.99 -0.07 18.86
CA ILE A 149 14.84 -1.19 18.46
C ILE A 149 14.31 -2.55 18.93
N LEU A 150 13.50 -2.62 19.99
CA LEU A 150 12.90 -3.88 20.44
C LEU A 150 11.89 -4.39 19.41
N TYR A 151 10.93 -3.55 19.03
CA TYR A 151 9.93 -3.87 18.01
C TYR A 151 10.61 -4.14 16.64
N ALA A 152 11.57 -3.30 16.23
CA ALA A 152 12.33 -3.52 14.99
C ALA A 152 13.10 -4.86 14.95
N LYS A 153 13.52 -5.36 16.12
CA LYS A 153 14.14 -6.69 16.24
C LYS A 153 13.10 -7.80 16.25
N ARG A 154 12.00 -7.67 17.01
CA ARG A 154 10.90 -8.66 17.06
C ARG A 154 10.23 -8.83 15.69
N ALA A 155 10.01 -7.75 14.94
CA ALA A 155 9.60 -7.78 13.54
C ALA A 155 10.53 -8.64 12.66
N SER A 156 11.85 -8.56 12.85
CA SER A 156 12.80 -9.39 12.10
C SER A 156 12.68 -10.88 12.41
N VAL A 157 12.15 -11.24 13.59
CA VAL A 157 11.82 -12.63 13.97
C VAL A 157 10.49 -13.07 13.35
N PHE A 158 9.46 -12.21 13.36
CA PHE A 158 8.20 -12.47 12.65
C PHE A 158 8.42 -12.67 11.14
N ILE A 159 9.34 -11.92 10.51
CA ILE A 159 9.76 -12.15 9.11
C ILE A 159 10.39 -13.55 8.93
N LYS A 160 11.24 -14.01 9.86
CA LYS A 160 11.79 -15.38 9.81
C LYS A 160 10.72 -16.46 9.97
N LEU A 161 9.62 -16.16 10.68
CA LEU A 161 8.47 -17.05 10.90
C LEU A 161 7.34 -16.90 9.87
N GLN A 162 7.54 -16.12 8.80
CA GLN A 162 6.51 -15.85 7.78
C GLN A 162 5.20 -15.27 8.38
N LYS A 163 5.31 -14.38 9.36
CA LYS A 163 4.18 -13.61 9.95
C LYS A 163 4.24 -12.13 9.56
N PRO A 164 3.89 -11.75 8.32
CA PRO A 164 4.05 -10.39 7.81
C PRO A 164 3.20 -9.34 8.54
N ASN A 165 1.95 -9.62 8.92
CA ASN A 165 1.11 -8.66 9.64
C ASN A 165 1.65 -8.38 11.05
N ALA A 166 2.08 -9.41 11.77
CA ALA A 166 2.78 -9.24 13.04
C ALA A 166 4.04 -8.38 12.86
N ALA A 167 4.84 -8.63 11.82
CA ALA A 167 6.02 -7.81 11.50
C ALA A 167 5.66 -6.35 11.15
N ILE A 168 4.59 -6.09 10.39
CA ILE A 168 4.12 -4.74 10.03
C ILE A 168 3.78 -3.94 11.29
N ARG A 169 2.93 -4.50 12.20
CA ARG A 169 2.54 -3.83 13.45
C ARG A 169 3.74 -3.43 14.32
N ASP A 170 4.75 -4.29 14.40
CA ASP A 170 6.00 -3.97 15.12
C ASP A 170 6.84 -2.91 14.40
N CYS A 171 6.89 -2.91 13.07
CA CYS A 171 7.61 -1.88 12.32
C CYS A 171 6.92 -0.51 12.39
N ASP A 172 5.60 -0.47 12.25
CA ASP A 172 4.82 0.76 12.37
C ASP A 172 5.08 1.39 13.75
N ARG A 173 4.98 0.59 14.81
CA ARG A 173 5.27 1.07 16.16
C ARG A 173 6.72 1.53 16.35
N ALA A 174 7.68 0.87 15.70
CA ALA A 174 9.07 1.32 15.73
C ALA A 174 9.28 2.66 15.00
N ILE A 175 8.53 2.92 13.92
CA ILE A 175 8.54 4.17 13.15
C ILE A 175 7.86 5.31 13.92
N GLU A 176 6.76 5.03 14.62
CA GLU A 176 6.12 6.01 15.54
C GLU A 176 7.08 6.51 16.62
N ILE A 177 7.86 5.59 17.21
CA ILE A 177 8.82 5.90 18.28
C ILE A 177 10.09 6.56 17.72
N ASN A 178 10.59 6.10 16.57
CA ASN A 178 11.80 6.64 15.93
C ASN A 178 11.72 6.53 14.40
N PRO A 179 11.22 7.58 13.71
CA PRO A 179 11.11 7.59 12.25
C PRO A 179 12.46 7.69 11.54
N ASP A 180 13.53 8.08 12.24
CA ASP A 180 14.89 8.12 11.69
C ASP A 180 15.58 6.74 11.70
N SER A 181 14.86 5.67 12.10
CA SER A 181 15.40 4.32 12.13
C SER A 181 15.25 3.60 10.78
N ALA A 182 16.38 3.27 10.16
CA ALA A 182 16.41 2.51 8.90
C ALA A 182 15.83 1.07 9.02
N GLN A 183 15.92 0.43 10.19
CA GLN A 183 15.61 -1.01 10.33
C GLN A 183 14.12 -1.34 10.18
N PRO A 184 13.17 -0.60 10.78
CA PRO A 184 11.73 -0.79 10.57
C PRO A 184 11.31 -0.81 9.10
N TYR A 185 11.64 0.21 8.29
CA TYR A 185 11.28 0.25 6.87
C TYR A 185 11.79 -0.98 6.10
N LYS A 186 13.03 -1.42 6.38
CA LYS A 186 13.63 -2.63 5.79
C LYS A 186 12.85 -3.91 6.11
N TRP A 187 12.21 -4.01 7.29
CA TRP A 187 11.44 -5.18 7.68
C TRP A 187 9.97 -5.07 7.24
N ARG A 188 9.36 -3.88 7.31
CA ARG A 188 8.00 -3.62 6.83
C ARG A 188 7.89 -3.79 5.31
N GLY A 189 8.83 -3.25 4.53
CA GLY A 189 8.89 -3.49 3.08
C GLY A 189 9.08 -4.96 2.70
N LYS A 190 9.74 -5.76 3.56
CA LYS A 190 9.81 -7.23 3.40
C LYS A 190 8.48 -7.92 3.72
N ALA A 191 7.76 -7.47 4.74
CA ALA A 191 6.43 -8.00 5.07
C ALA A 191 5.42 -7.68 3.96
N HIS A 192 5.39 -6.44 3.47
CA HIS A 192 4.59 -6.05 2.32
C HIS A 192 4.93 -6.90 1.09
N ARG A 193 6.20 -7.13 0.79
CA ARG A 193 6.61 -8.02 -0.31
C ARG A 193 6.12 -9.47 -0.11
N LEU A 194 6.13 -9.99 1.12
CA LEU A 194 5.56 -11.32 1.44
C LEU A 194 4.04 -11.38 1.23
N LEU A 195 3.32 -10.27 1.37
CA LEU A 195 1.88 -10.18 1.12
C LEU A 195 1.52 -9.85 -0.34
N GLY A 196 2.51 -9.57 -1.21
CA GLY A 196 2.26 -9.04 -2.56
C GLY A 196 1.82 -7.57 -2.59
N HIS A 197 2.07 -6.83 -1.50
CA HIS A 197 1.86 -5.37 -1.39
C HIS A 197 3.06 -4.64 -2.03
N TRP A 198 3.13 -4.66 -3.36
CA TRP A 198 4.33 -4.26 -4.10
C TRP A 198 4.62 -2.76 -4.03
N GLU A 199 3.59 -1.91 -3.96
CA GLU A 199 3.74 -0.45 -3.90
C GLU A 199 4.31 -0.02 -2.55
N GLU A 200 3.77 -0.54 -1.45
CA GLU A 200 4.25 -0.27 -0.09
C GLU A 200 5.66 -0.85 0.12
N ALA A 201 5.95 -2.04 -0.44
CA ALA A 201 7.29 -2.61 -0.43
C ALA A 201 8.32 -1.74 -1.17
N ALA A 202 7.95 -1.17 -2.33
CA ALA A 202 8.81 -0.26 -3.08
C ALA A 202 8.98 1.10 -2.38
N HIS A 203 7.93 1.62 -1.74
CA HIS A 203 7.97 2.83 -0.94
C HIS A 203 8.91 2.68 0.28
N ASP A 204 8.77 1.59 1.04
CA ASP A 204 9.64 1.32 2.18
C ASP A 204 11.09 1.00 1.78
N LEU A 205 11.32 0.41 0.61
CA LEU A 205 12.65 0.26 0.03
C LEU A 205 13.28 1.63 -0.28
N ALA A 206 12.51 2.56 -0.85
CA ALA A 206 12.96 3.91 -1.15
C ALA A 206 13.25 4.72 0.13
N LEU A 207 12.42 4.59 1.18
CA LEU A 207 12.69 5.17 2.49
C LEU A 207 13.93 4.55 3.14
N TRP A 208 14.06 3.22 3.15
CA TRP A 208 15.22 2.53 3.71
C TRP A 208 16.54 2.98 3.06
N SER A 209 16.53 3.30 1.76
CA SER A 209 17.73 3.72 1.02
C SER A 209 18.23 5.15 1.32
N GLN A 210 17.55 5.90 2.20
CA GLN A 210 17.90 7.28 2.56
C GLN A 210 18.69 7.40 3.89
N PHE A 211 19.07 6.27 4.49
CA PHE A 211 19.78 6.16 5.78
C PHE A 211 21.13 5.43 5.68
#